data_AF-A0A395CSW1-F1
#
_entry.id   AF-A0A395CSW1-F1
#
_cell.length_a   1.000
_cell.length_b   1.000
_cell.length_c   1.000
_cell.angle_alpha   90.00
_cell.angle_beta   90.00
_cell.angle_gamma   90.00
#
_symmetry.space_group_name_H-M   'P 1'
#
loop_
_entity.id
_entity.type
_entity.pdbx_description
1 polymer ?
#
loop_
_entity_poly.entity_id
_entity_poly.type
_entity_poly.pdbx_seq_one_letter_code
_entity_poly.pdbx_strand_id
1 'polypeptide(L)'
;MARRHVLYIDRADLPDRAARQAAIDAAKINVTIDHGYAPFEIEGYLPCTLEGEDAGFDIRFSQRNASAPLPPGLAAAIGSRDVAIALKWTSDPREKIAAFAFSAALAQGFGAIVHDPEQDALIADQALLKQARAALEDI
;
A
#
# COMPACT_ATOMS: atom_id res chain seq x y z
N MET A 1 1.79 12.21 -14.12
CA MET A 1 1.42 12.70 -12.78
C MET A 1 1.66 11.58 -11.79
N ALA A 2 2.18 11.89 -10.60
CA ALA A 2 2.32 10.90 -9.55
C ALA A 2 0.92 10.56 -8.99
N ARG A 3 0.59 9.27 -9.00
CA ARG A 3 -0.64 8.74 -8.40
C ARG A 3 -0.38 8.43 -6.94
N ARG A 4 -1.44 8.37 -6.12
CA ARG A 4 -1.29 8.07 -4.70
C ARG A 4 -2.42 7.25 -4.12
N HIS A 5 -2.10 6.44 -3.13
CA HIS A 5 -3.07 5.83 -2.23
C HIS A 5 -2.73 6.19 -0.79
N VAL A 6 -3.73 6.19 0.07
CA VAL A 6 -3.55 6.23 1.51
C VAL A 6 -4.14 4.98 2.10
N LEU A 7 -3.34 4.24 2.86
CA LEU A 7 -3.78 3.07 3.59
C LEU A 7 -3.92 3.43 5.05
N TYR A 8 -4.98 2.94 5.67
CA TYR A 8 -5.21 3.11 7.09
C TYR A 8 -5.16 1.75 7.77
N ILE A 9 -4.43 1.66 8.87
CA ILE A 9 -4.24 0.43 9.64
C ILE A 9 -4.05 0.76 11.12
N ASP A 10 -4.38 -0.19 12.01
CA ASP A 10 -4.02 -0.08 13.40
C ASP A 10 -2.51 -0.31 13.56
N ARG A 11 -1.85 0.48 14.40
CA ARG A 11 -0.40 0.38 14.61
C ARG A 11 0.03 -1.01 15.08
N ALA A 12 -0.81 -1.69 15.86
CA ALA A 12 -0.56 -3.03 16.36
C ALA A 12 -0.53 -4.10 15.24
N ASP A 13 -1.22 -3.83 14.12
CA ASP A 13 -1.32 -4.74 12.99
C ASP A 13 -0.32 -4.41 11.87
N LEU A 14 0.58 -3.43 12.08
CA LEU A 14 1.65 -3.16 11.13
C LEU A 14 2.63 -4.34 11.08
N PRO A 15 2.77 -5.02 9.93
CA PRO A 15 3.70 -6.12 9.82
C PRO A 15 5.15 -5.63 9.78
N ASP A 16 6.03 -6.46 10.33
CA ASP A 16 7.45 -6.39 10.00
C ASP A 16 7.70 -6.83 8.55
N ARG A 17 8.93 -6.67 8.06
CA ARG A 17 9.29 -7.05 6.69
C ARG A 17 8.96 -8.52 6.36
N ALA A 18 9.18 -9.46 7.28
CA ALA A 18 9.00 -10.87 6.99
C ALA A 18 7.52 -11.22 6.81
N ALA A 19 6.67 -10.77 7.75
CA ALA A 19 5.23 -10.89 7.64
C ALA A 19 4.69 -10.15 6.41
N ARG A 20 5.30 -9.00 6.08
CA ARG A 20 4.97 -8.21 4.90
C ARG A 20 5.24 -8.96 3.59
N GLN A 21 6.45 -9.51 3.45
CA GLN A 21 6.85 -10.27 2.27
C GLN A 21 5.97 -11.51 2.11
N ALA A 22 5.72 -12.25 3.20
CA ALA A 22 4.85 -13.43 3.17
C ALA A 22 3.43 -13.11 2.67
N ALA A 23 2.88 -11.94 3.04
CA ALA A 23 1.56 -11.51 2.56
C ALA A 23 1.56 -11.14 1.07
N ILE A 24 2.66 -10.58 0.55
CA ILE A 24 2.82 -10.30 -0.89
C ILE A 24 2.98 -11.62 -1.66
N ASP A 25 3.79 -12.55 -1.15
CA ASP A 25 3.98 -13.86 -1.76
C ASP A 25 2.64 -14.63 -1.85
N ALA A 26 1.80 -14.51 -0.81
CA ALA A 26 0.45 -15.08 -0.79
C ALA A 26 -0.48 -14.49 -1.86
N ALA A 27 -0.27 -13.21 -2.23
CA ALA A 27 -1.00 -12.56 -3.32
C ALA A 27 -0.58 -13.08 -4.72
N LYS A 28 0.50 -13.86 -4.80
CA LYS A 28 1.09 -14.40 -6.03
C LYS A 28 1.47 -13.31 -7.03
N ILE A 29 1.98 -12.20 -6.52
CA ILE A 29 2.59 -11.12 -7.31
C ILE A 29 4.06 -11.11 -6.88
N ASN A 30 4.97 -11.40 -7.81
CA ASN A 30 6.38 -11.65 -7.52
C ASN A 30 7.14 -10.34 -7.24
N VAL A 31 6.74 -9.66 -6.17
CA VAL A 31 7.33 -8.41 -5.69
C VAL A 31 8.12 -8.71 -4.42
N THR A 32 9.40 -8.36 -4.41
CA THR A 32 10.26 -8.49 -3.24
C THR A 32 10.57 -7.13 -2.67
N ILE A 33 10.26 -6.89 -1.40
CA ILE A 33 10.57 -5.63 -0.71
C ILE A 33 12.02 -5.64 -0.25
N ASP A 34 12.69 -4.50 -0.39
CA ASP A 34 14.04 -4.29 0.12
C ASP A 34 14.20 -4.62 1.60
N HIS A 35 15.43 -4.98 1.97
CA HIS A 35 15.82 -5.36 3.33
C HIS A 35 15.68 -4.22 4.34
N GLY A 36 15.69 -2.96 3.89
CA GLY A 36 15.54 -1.77 4.73
C GLY A 36 14.11 -1.46 5.18
N TYR A 37 13.10 -2.29 4.84
CA TYR A 37 11.72 -2.01 5.25
C TYR A 37 11.55 -2.08 6.78
N ALA A 38 11.36 -0.90 7.37
CA ALA A 38 11.04 -0.72 8.78
C ALA A 38 9.95 0.37 8.92
N PRO A 39 8.72 0.02 9.33
CA PRO A 39 7.64 0.99 9.51
C PRO A 39 8.06 2.17 10.40
N PHE A 40 7.72 3.39 10.00
CA PHE A 40 8.12 4.67 10.65
C PHE A 40 9.61 5.04 10.64
N GLU A 41 10.52 4.12 10.32
CA GLU A 41 11.95 4.44 10.16
C GLU A 41 12.30 4.81 8.71
N ILE A 42 11.55 4.28 7.75
CA ILE A 42 11.65 4.66 6.34
C ILE A 42 10.68 5.80 5.99
N GLU A 43 11.19 6.76 5.24
CA GLU A 43 10.40 7.79 4.56
C GLU A 43 11.01 8.06 3.19
N GLY A 44 10.16 8.15 2.16
CA GLY A 44 10.57 8.37 0.77
C GLY A 44 10.54 7.08 -0.05
N TYR A 45 11.45 6.95 -1.00
CA TYR A 45 11.45 5.85 -1.95
C TYR A 45 11.80 4.52 -1.28
N LEU A 46 10.87 3.56 -1.34
CA LEU A 46 11.08 2.18 -0.95
C LEU A 46 11.43 1.37 -2.21
N PRO A 47 12.70 0.97 -2.39
CA PRO A 47 13.07 0.09 -3.48
C PRO A 47 12.46 -1.30 -3.28
N CYS A 48 12.13 -1.94 -4.40
CA CYS A 48 11.65 -3.32 -4.44
C CYS A 48 12.01 -3.93 -5.80
N THR A 49 11.81 -5.23 -5.96
CA THR A 49 11.98 -5.87 -7.27
C THR A 49 10.70 -6.54 -7.70
N LEU A 50 10.27 -6.32 -8.94
CA LEU A 50 9.20 -7.06 -9.59
C LEU A 50 9.82 -8.07 -10.56
N GLU A 51 9.62 -9.37 -10.32
CA GLU A 51 10.22 -10.43 -11.14
C GLU A 51 11.76 -10.34 -11.29
N GLY A 52 12.42 -9.74 -10.29
CA GLY A 52 13.86 -9.49 -10.30
C GLY A 52 14.29 -8.20 -11.03
N GLU A 53 13.35 -7.48 -11.65
CA GLU A 53 13.59 -6.14 -12.20
C GLU A 53 13.42 -5.06 -11.14
N ASP A 54 14.20 -3.98 -11.27
CA ASP A 54 14.13 -2.83 -10.36
C ASP A 54 12.77 -2.13 -10.44
N ALA A 55 12.20 -1.87 -9.27
CA ALA A 55 10.94 -1.17 -9.09
C ALA A 55 10.96 -0.42 -7.74
N GLY A 56 9.89 0.30 -7.44
CA GLY A 56 9.72 0.92 -6.13
C GLY A 56 8.54 1.86 -6.09
N PHE A 57 8.35 2.48 -4.94
CA PHE A 57 7.34 3.51 -4.75
C PHE A 57 7.71 4.33 -3.52
N ASP A 58 7.26 5.58 -3.47
CA ASP A 58 7.39 6.39 -2.28
C ASP A 58 6.41 5.93 -1.21
N ILE A 59 6.91 5.81 0.02
CA ILE A 59 6.13 5.48 1.20
C ILE A 59 6.37 6.51 2.30
N ARG A 60 5.30 6.85 3.01
CA ARG A 60 5.39 7.66 4.22
C ARG A 60 4.38 7.20 5.25
N PHE A 61 4.87 6.89 6.44
CA PHE A 61 4.06 6.57 7.60
C PHE A 61 3.76 7.83 8.39
N SER A 62 2.54 7.97 8.87
CA SER A 62 2.15 9.03 9.79
C SER A 62 1.12 8.53 10.77
N GLN A 63 1.17 9.09 11.99
CA GLN A 63 0.09 8.88 12.94
C GLN A 63 -1.11 9.72 12.50
N ARG A 64 -2.28 9.09 12.43
CA ARG A 64 -3.53 9.76 12.10
C ARG A 64 -3.92 10.67 13.26
N ASN A 65 -4.19 11.93 12.95
CA ASN A 65 -4.88 12.81 13.88
C ASN A 65 -6.38 12.49 13.85
N ALA A 66 -6.91 11.90 14.93
CA ALA A 66 -8.33 11.54 15.04
C ALA A 66 -9.27 12.76 14.97
N SER A 67 -8.75 13.96 15.25
CA SER A 67 -9.52 15.22 15.16
C SER A 67 -9.48 15.85 13.78
N ALA A 68 -8.70 15.31 12.83
CA ALA A 68 -8.67 15.83 11.47
C ALA A 68 -9.98 15.47 10.74
N PRO A 69 -10.59 16.43 10.01
CA PRO A 69 -11.80 16.16 9.26
C PRO A 69 -11.51 15.14 8.14
N LEU A 70 -12.33 14.10 8.08
CA LEU A 70 -12.33 13.08 7.04
C LEU A 70 -13.71 13.04 6.37
N PRO A 71 -13.79 12.69 5.07
CA PRO A 71 -15.07 12.37 4.44
C PRO A 71 -15.87 11.35 5.27
N PRO A 72 -17.19 11.50 5.43
CA PRO A 72 -17.98 10.64 6.33
C PRO A 72 -17.86 9.14 6.01
N GLY A 73 -17.86 8.77 4.73
CA GLY A 73 -17.69 7.38 4.29
C GLY A 73 -16.31 6.81 4.64
N LEU A 74 -15.28 7.65 4.53
CA LEU A 74 -13.91 7.28 4.88
C LEU A 74 -13.74 7.14 6.40
N ALA A 75 -14.27 8.09 7.19
CA ALA A 75 -14.23 8.04 8.65
C ALA A 75 -14.87 6.76 9.21
N ALA A 76 -16.04 6.39 8.69
CA ALA A 76 -16.74 5.17 9.08
C ALA A 76 -15.94 3.90 8.73
N ALA A 77 -15.33 3.84 7.55
CA ALA A 77 -14.56 2.68 7.12
C ALA A 77 -13.24 2.52 7.90
N ILE A 78 -12.53 3.63 8.18
CA ILE A 78 -11.27 3.58 8.91
C ILE A 78 -11.49 3.14 10.36
N GLY A 79 -12.56 3.61 11.01
CA GLY A 79 -12.81 3.29 12.42
C GLY A 79 -11.67 3.78 13.33
N SER A 80 -11.15 2.90 14.18
CA SER A 80 -10.09 3.20 15.17
C SER A 80 -8.68 3.34 14.60
N ARG A 81 -8.41 2.76 13.42
CA ARG A 81 -7.08 2.68 12.79
C ARG A 81 -6.31 3.99 12.87
N ASP A 82 -5.18 3.97 13.55
CA ASP A 82 -4.45 5.16 13.99
C ASP A 82 -3.20 5.47 13.14
N VAL A 83 -2.89 4.64 12.15
CA VAL A 83 -1.78 4.87 11.20
C VAL A 83 -2.33 5.16 9.81
N ALA A 84 -1.74 6.15 9.15
CA ALA A 84 -1.89 6.39 7.73
C ALA A 84 -0.56 6.11 7.01
N ILE A 85 -0.63 5.40 5.89
CA ILE A 85 0.51 5.08 5.03
C ILE A 85 0.21 5.69 3.67
N ALA A 86 0.89 6.77 3.34
CA ALA A 86 0.79 7.37 2.02
C ALA A 86 1.76 6.67 1.07
N LEU A 87 1.22 6.13 -0.02
CA LEU A 87 1.99 5.57 -1.13
C LEU A 87 1.89 6.49 -2.32
N LYS A 88 3.01 6.69 -3.04
CA LYS A 88 3.01 7.39 -4.32
C LYS A 88 3.87 6.64 -5.32
N TRP A 89 3.45 6.65 -6.57
CA TRP A 89 4.20 6.07 -7.68
C TRP A 89 3.98 6.92 -8.93
N THR A 90 4.85 6.74 -9.91
CA THR A 90 4.81 7.46 -11.18
C THR A 90 3.93 6.73 -12.20
N SER A 91 4.14 7.00 -13.49
CA SER A 91 3.48 6.27 -14.58
C SER A 91 4.15 4.95 -14.92
N ASP A 92 5.28 4.59 -14.29
CA ASP A 92 5.93 3.30 -14.50
C ASP A 92 4.99 2.16 -14.04
N PRO A 93 4.65 1.20 -14.93
CA PRO A 93 3.81 0.07 -14.57
C PRO A 93 4.38 -0.78 -13.42
N ARG A 94 5.70 -0.94 -13.32
CA ARG A 94 6.34 -1.77 -12.29
C ARG A 94 6.16 -1.15 -10.90
N GLU A 95 6.31 0.17 -10.80
CA GLU A 95 6.02 0.93 -9.58
C GLU A 95 4.54 0.80 -9.18
N LYS A 96 3.63 0.90 -10.17
CA LYS A 96 2.19 0.71 -9.94
C LYS A 96 1.90 -0.70 -9.40
N ILE A 97 2.45 -1.73 -10.02
CA ILE A 97 2.25 -3.14 -9.61
C ILE A 97 2.76 -3.32 -8.19
N ALA A 98 3.97 -2.82 -7.88
CA ALA A 98 4.55 -2.90 -6.55
C ALA A 98 3.69 -2.20 -5.49
N ALA A 99 3.25 -0.96 -5.74
CA ALA A 99 2.40 -0.20 -4.83
C ALA A 99 1.03 -0.90 -4.60
N PHE A 100 0.47 -1.52 -5.64
CA PHE A 100 -0.81 -2.22 -5.56
C PHE A 100 -0.69 -3.57 -4.85
N ALA A 101 0.34 -4.35 -5.14
CA ALA A 101 0.66 -5.60 -4.46
C ALA A 101 0.90 -5.33 -2.97
N PHE A 102 1.67 -4.30 -2.66
CA PHE A 102 1.82 -3.79 -1.30
C PHE A 102 0.43 -3.47 -0.71
N SER A 103 -0.34 -2.59 -1.34
CA SER A 103 -1.64 -2.18 -0.79
C SER A 103 -2.59 -3.35 -0.52
N ALA A 104 -2.70 -4.29 -1.46
CA ALA A 104 -3.53 -5.47 -1.34
C ALA A 104 -3.07 -6.38 -0.19
N ALA A 105 -1.76 -6.59 -0.05
CA ALA A 105 -1.21 -7.43 1.01
C ALA A 105 -1.53 -6.88 2.42
N LEU A 106 -1.52 -5.55 2.62
CA LEU A 106 -1.97 -4.96 3.90
C LEU A 106 -3.47 -5.10 4.10
N ALA A 107 -4.24 -4.86 3.04
CA ALA A 107 -5.69 -4.96 3.12
C ALA A 107 -6.16 -6.38 3.48
N GLN A 108 -5.57 -7.40 2.85
CA GLN A 108 -5.94 -8.81 3.05
C GLN A 108 -5.38 -9.41 4.33
N GLY A 109 -4.08 -9.22 4.57
CA GLY A 109 -3.38 -9.88 5.67
C GLY A 109 -3.57 -9.19 7.01
N PHE A 110 -3.82 -7.88 7.00
CA PHE A 110 -3.72 -7.03 8.19
C PHE A 110 -4.88 -6.03 8.32
N GLY A 111 -5.94 -6.20 7.53
CA GLY A 111 -7.18 -5.42 7.67
C GLY A 111 -7.03 -3.94 7.34
N ALA A 112 -6.06 -3.54 6.53
CA ALA A 112 -5.91 -2.15 6.12
C ALA A 112 -7.04 -1.68 5.19
N ILE A 113 -7.43 -0.42 5.33
CA ILE A 113 -8.40 0.25 4.46
C ILE A 113 -7.64 1.09 3.44
N VAL A 114 -7.85 0.83 2.16
CA VAL A 114 -7.18 1.57 1.09
C VAL A 114 -8.12 2.63 0.52
N HIS A 115 -7.62 3.86 0.44
CA HIS A 115 -8.33 5.02 -0.07
C HIS A 115 -7.55 5.64 -1.22
N ASP A 116 -8.25 5.93 -2.31
CA ASP A 116 -7.80 6.81 -3.36
C ASP A 116 -8.29 8.24 -3.05
N PRO A 117 -7.40 9.16 -2.65
CA PRO A 117 -7.77 10.53 -2.33
C PRO A 117 -8.02 11.41 -3.55
N GLU A 118 -7.70 10.96 -4.78
CA GLU A 118 -8.05 11.67 -6.02
C GLU A 118 -9.50 11.39 -6.42
N GLN A 119 -9.97 10.16 -6.22
CA GLN A 119 -11.35 9.74 -6.52
C GLN A 119 -12.28 9.80 -5.29
N ASP A 120 -11.74 10.11 -4.12
CA ASP A 120 -12.40 9.97 -2.82
C ASP A 120 -13.11 8.61 -2.64
N ALA A 121 -12.41 7.55 -3.04
CA ALA A 121 -12.98 6.21 -3.15
C ALA A 121 -12.21 5.20 -2.31
N LEU A 122 -12.94 4.30 -1.65
CA LEU A 122 -12.35 3.13 -1.02
C LEU A 122 -12.08 2.07 -2.09
N ILE A 123 -10.89 1.47 -2.05
CA ILE A 123 -10.52 0.41 -2.97
C ILE A 123 -10.52 -0.91 -2.21
N ALA A 124 -11.31 -1.86 -2.70
CA ALA A 124 -11.29 -3.23 -2.19
C ALA A 124 -9.96 -3.91 -2.49
N ASP A 125 -9.52 -4.76 -1.56
CA ASP A 125 -8.34 -5.61 -1.68
C ASP A 125 -8.29 -6.41 -2.99
N GLN A 126 -9.41 -7.05 -3.37
CA GLN A 126 -9.51 -7.83 -4.61
C GLN A 126 -9.36 -6.95 -5.86
N ALA A 127 -9.85 -5.70 -5.79
CA ALA A 127 -9.71 -4.76 -6.88
C ALA A 127 -8.26 -4.30 -7.06
N LEU A 128 -7.51 -4.16 -5.96
CA LEU A 128 -6.06 -3.88 -6.00
C LEU A 128 -5.30 -5.03 -6.64
N LEU A 129 -5.56 -6.27 -6.24
CA LEU A 129 -4.92 -7.43 -6.86
C LEU A 129 -5.25 -7.56 -8.35
N LYS A 130 -6.52 -7.37 -8.72
CA LYS A 130 -6.94 -7.40 -10.11
C LYS A 130 -6.22 -6.34 -10.94
N GLN A 131 -6.09 -5.13 -10.41
CA GLN A 131 -5.39 -4.04 -11.10
C GLN A 131 -3.88 -4.25 -11.17
N ALA A 132 -3.26 -4.85 -10.15
CA ALA A 132 -1.86 -5.23 -10.18
C ALA A 132 -1.59 -6.30 -11.26
N ARG A 133 -2.45 -7.33 -11.33
CA ARG A 133 -2.34 -8.40 -12.34
C ARG A 133 -2.58 -7.88 -13.75
N ALA A 134 -3.59 -7.05 -13.96
CA ALA A 134 -3.83 -6.43 -15.26
C ALA A 134 -2.62 -5.59 -15.71
N ALA A 135 -2.00 -4.83 -14.80
CA ALA A 135 -0.79 -4.08 -15.13
C ALA A 135 0.42 -4.98 -15.42
N LEU A 136 0.49 -6.19 -14.83
CA LEU A 136 1.51 -7.19 -15.11
C LEU A 136 1.35 -7.82 -16.51
N GLU A 137 0.12 -7.92 -17.02
CA GLU A 137 -0.16 -8.41 -18.39
C GLU A 137 0.17 -7.37 -19.47
N ASP A 138 0.29 -6.09 -19.08
CA ASP A 138 0.53 -4.94 -19.96
C ASP A 138 2.02 -4.56 -20.10
N ILE A 139 2.93 -5.28 -19.41
CA ILE A 139 4.39 -5.09 -19.49
C ILE A 139 5.08 -6.21 -20.27
#